data_AF-A0A2G6EJ95-F1
#
_entry.id   AF-A0A2G6EJ95-F1
#
_cell.length_a   1.000
_cell.length_b   1.000
_cell.length_c   1.000
_cell.angle_alpha   90.00
_cell.angle_beta   90.00
_cell.angle_gamma   90.00
#
_symmetry.space_group_name_H-M   'P 1'
#
loop_
_entity.id
_entity.type
_entity.pdbx_description
1 polymer ?
#
loop_
_entity_poly.entity_id
_entity_poly.type
_entity_poly.pdbx_seq_one_letter_code
_entity_poly.pdbx_strand_id
1 'polypeptide(L)'
;MFLVIFILSMVACDDDDKVLKPSSEEGKILVATAIPNADGMSGIAFMQLIDNLEPKEITNSTAMPISYYSAPCVIGNDIFIVPGWGGSNNVLKKYSRINGKLVKQGEYTLPENAAASNVVTKGDIAYISCAFLGKIIVINHKTMKLVKEIDITSYGVGDQNPDPSAMLIRDNHLFVGLTQMVGGFLPAPERVACDVIIINTENNQVMKMITDSTSGLSTPTRPIDPNSIFMDENKDIYISCLGSWG
;
A
#
# COMPACT_ATOMS: atom_id res chain seq x y z
N MET A 1 -48.77 44.02 36.62
CA MET A 1 -48.86 43.14 35.44
C MET A 1 -47.56 43.28 34.68
N PHE A 2 -46.76 42.20 34.69
CA PHE A 2 -45.40 42.12 34.15
C PHE A 2 -45.39 42.15 32.62
N LEU A 3 -44.36 42.78 32.03
CA LEU A 3 -43.79 42.29 30.78
C LEU A 3 -42.28 42.59 30.77
N VAL A 4 -41.49 41.60 31.19
CA VAL A 4 -40.04 41.58 31.02
C VAL A 4 -39.78 40.94 29.66
N ILE A 5 -39.23 41.68 28.72
CA ILE A 5 -38.83 41.17 27.41
C ILE A 5 -37.46 40.52 27.57
N PHE A 6 -37.44 39.18 27.53
CA PHE A 6 -36.24 38.37 27.53
C PHE A 6 -35.70 38.33 26.10
N ILE A 7 -34.63 39.07 25.80
CA ILE A 7 -33.93 38.97 24.52
C ILE A 7 -33.04 37.73 24.60
N LEU A 8 -33.46 36.63 23.97
CA LEU A 8 -32.56 35.53 23.66
C LEU A 8 -31.61 36.00 22.55
N SER A 9 -30.39 36.36 22.94
CA SER A 9 -29.25 36.38 22.02
C SER A 9 -28.97 34.93 21.63
N MET A 10 -29.37 34.52 20.43
CA MET A 10 -28.87 33.30 19.82
C MET A 10 -27.37 33.50 19.55
N VAL A 11 -26.54 32.92 20.40
CA VAL A 11 -25.14 32.66 20.07
C VAL A 11 -25.18 31.61 18.96
N ALA A 12 -24.94 32.05 17.74
CA ALA A 12 -24.59 31.14 16.66
C ALA A 12 -23.34 30.39 17.13
N CYS A 13 -23.39 29.06 17.16
CA CYS A 13 -22.19 28.26 17.27
C CYS A 13 -21.24 28.73 16.17
N ASP A 14 -20.05 29.18 16.54
CA ASP A 14 -18.95 29.27 15.59
C ASP A 14 -18.83 27.89 14.95
N ASP A 15 -19.15 27.80 13.65
CA ASP A 15 -18.61 26.76 12.78
C ASP A 15 -17.10 27.02 12.71
N ASP A 16 -16.40 26.71 13.80
CA ASP A 16 -14.97 26.42 13.78
C ASP A 16 -14.84 25.05 13.08
N ASP A 17 -15.14 25.02 11.79
CA ASP A 17 -14.39 24.19 10.86
C ASP A 17 -12.95 24.63 11.06
N LYS A 18 -12.26 23.98 12.01
CA LYS A 18 -10.83 24.13 12.20
C LYS A 18 -10.21 23.79 10.85
N VAL A 19 -9.95 24.81 10.05
CA VAL A 19 -9.12 24.72 8.86
C VAL A 19 -7.82 24.17 9.39
N LEU A 20 -7.60 22.88 9.19
CA LEU A 20 -6.43 22.17 9.67
C LEU A 20 -5.23 22.89 9.08
N LYS A 21 -4.51 23.66 9.91
CA LYS A 21 -3.26 24.27 9.50
C LYS A 21 -2.34 23.14 9.06
N PRO A 22 -1.74 23.19 7.86
CA PRO A 22 -0.77 22.19 7.45
C PRO A 22 0.32 22.07 8.52
N SER A 23 0.71 20.86 8.89
CA SER A 23 1.86 20.63 9.78
C SER A 23 3.20 20.88 9.10
N SER A 24 3.19 21.31 7.84
CA SER A 24 4.35 21.51 6.97
C SER A 24 4.15 22.65 5.99
N GLU A 25 5.14 23.52 5.83
CA GLU A 25 5.15 24.56 4.79
C GLU A 25 5.65 24.01 3.44
N GLU A 26 6.67 23.13 3.46
CA GLU A 26 7.28 22.52 2.27
C GLU A 26 6.84 21.06 2.07
N GLY A 27 6.55 20.33 3.15
CA GLY A 27 6.01 18.96 3.12
C GLY A 27 6.91 17.92 2.45
N LYS A 28 8.20 17.92 2.78
CA LYS A 28 9.23 17.08 2.12
C LYS A 28 9.18 15.61 2.52
N ILE A 29 8.76 15.30 3.74
CA ILE A 29 8.82 13.95 4.30
C ILE A 29 7.40 13.48 4.62
N LEU A 30 7.05 12.28 4.16
CA LEU A 30 5.81 11.62 4.57
C LEU A 30 6.08 10.80 5.81
N VAL A 31 5.32 11.07 6.87
CA VAL A 31 5.29 10.24 8.08
C VAL A 31 4.00 9.45 8.06
N ALA A 32 4.11 8.13 8.19
CA ALA A 32 2.99 7.24 8.43
C ALA A 32 3.12 6.66 9.84
N THR A 33 2.06 6.76 10.63
CA THR A 33 2.00 6.29 12.02
C THR A 33 0.89 5.27 12.13
N ALA A 34 1.21 4.06 12.61
CA ALA A 34 0.22 3.03 12.93
C ALA A 34 0.21 2.81 14.44
N ILE A 35 -0.99 2.77 15.03
CA ILE A 35 -1.22 2.54 16.45
C ILE A 35 -2.01 1.23 16.58
N PRO A 36 -1.35 0.14 17.01
CA PRO A 36 -2.01 -1.15 17.20
C PRO A 36 -2.99 -1.11 18.37
N ASN A 37 -4.12 -1.80 18.22
CA ASN A 37 -4.94 -2.21 19.33
C ASN A 37 -4.29 -3.38 20.08
N ALA A 38 -4.79 -3.68 21.28
CA ALA A 38 -4.24 -4.73 22.15
C ALA A 38 -4.29 -6.14 21.53
N ASP A 39 -5.14 -6.37 20.53
CA ASP A 39 -5.23 -7.64 19.80
C ASP A 39 -4.08 -7.88 18.82
N GLY A 40 -3.25 -6.86 18.54
CA GLY A 40 -2.16 -6.90 17.56
C GLY A 40 -2.60 -7.04 16.10
N MET A 41 -3.91 -7.18 15.87
CA MET A 41 -4.50 -7.46 14.56
C MET A 41 -5.27 -6.27 14.03
N SER A 42 -5.74 -5.36 14.87
CA SER A 42 -6.45 -4.15 14.45
C SER A 42 -5.75 -2.90 14.97
N GLY A 43 -6.19 -1.74 14.48
CA GLY A 43 -5.64 -0.47 14.92
C GLY A 43 -6.07 0.67 14.02
N ILE A 44 -5.41 1.81 14.21
CA ILE A 44 -5.61 3.02 13.43
C ILE A 44 -4.30 3.46 12.83
N ALA A 45 -4.32 3.99 11.61
CA ALA A 45 -3.14 4.54 10.99
C ALA A 45 -3.43 5.89 10.36
N PHE A 46 -2.41 6.73 10.35
CA PHE A 46 -2.44 8.08 9.83
C PHE A 46 -1.23 8.34 8.96
N MET A 47 -1.36 9.28 8.03
CA MET A 47 -0.23 9.87 7.33
C MET A 47 -0.29 11.40 7.35
N GLN A 48 0.88 12.03 7.40
CA GLN A 48 1.01 13.47 7.28
C GLN A 48 2.36 13.84 6.66
N LEU A 49 2.46 15.08 6.16
CA LEU A 49 3.71 15.63 5.67
C LEU A 49 4.39 16.45 6.78
N ILE A 50 5.72 16.40 6.81
CA ILE A 50 6.57 17.26 7.64
C ILE A 50 7.70 17.84 6.79
N ASP A 51 8.27 18.96 7.22
CA ASP A 51 9.31 19.66 6.45
C ASP A 51 10.71 19.04 6.57
N ASN A 52 11.04 18.57 7.78
CA ASN A 52 12.38 18.10 8.15
C ASN A 52 12.30 17.16 9.37
N LEU A 53 13.44 16.54 9.69
CA LEU A 53 13.63 15.64 10.83
C LEU A 53 14.13 16.36 12.09
N GLU A 54 14.08 17.69 12.13
CA GLU A 54 14.47 18.44 13.33
C GLU A 54 13.57 18.05 14.51
N PRO A 55 14.13 17.96 15.75
CA PRO A 55 13.35 17.59 16.92
C PRO A 55 12.13 18.50 17.11
N LYS A 56 10.94 17.90 17.06
CA LYS A 56 9.65 18.59 17.26
C LYS A 56 8.57 17.61 17.68
N GLU A 57 7.53 18.12 18.31
CA GLU A 57 6.32 17.35 18.56
C GLU A 57 5.47 17.28 17.29
N ILE A 58 5.12 16.06 16.88
CA ILE A 58 4.21 15.81 15.76
C ILE A 58 2.97 15.15 16.35
N THR A 59 1.80 15.72 16.08
CA THR A 59 0.51 15.17 16.51
C THR A 59 -0.30 14.70 15.31
N ASN A 60 -1.29 13.82 15.52
CA ASN A 60 -2.17 13.36 14.45
C ASN A 60 -3.35 14.32 14.18
N SER A 61 -3.38 15.50 14.79
CA SER A 61 -4.53 16.43 14.69
C SER A 61 -4.83 16.88 13.26
N THR A 62 -3.83 16.93 12.40
CA THR A 62 -3.92 17.32 10.99
C THR A 62 -3.63 16.16 10.03
N ALA A 63 -3.41 14.96 10.58
CA ALA A 63 -3.01 13.79 9.82
C ALA A 63 -4.23 13.13 9.15
N MET A 64 -4.01 12.59 7.96
CA MET A 64 -5.03 11.90 7.18
C MET A 64 -5.12 10.43 7.62
N PRO A 65 -6.32 9.90 7.93
CA PRO A 65 -6.47 8.48 8.22
C PRO A 65 -6.19 7.63 6.98
N ILE A 66 -5.49 6.52 7.18
CA ILE A 66 -5.16 5.53 6.16
C ILE A 66 -5.51 4.12 6.66
N SER A 67 -5.40 3.13 5.77
CA SER A 67 -5.55 1.73 6.17
C SER A 67 -4.49 1.36 7.20
N TYR A 68 -4.87 0.58 8.21
CA TYR A 68 -3.97 0.16 9.29
C TYR A 68 -2.89 -0.83 8.84
N TYR A 69 -3.24 -1.78 7.97
CA TYR A 69 -2.40 -2.96 7.72
C TYR A 69 -1.19 -2.71 6.82
N SER A 70 -1.27 -1.77 5.88
CA SER A 70 -0.25 -1.60 4.85
C SER A 70 0.31 -0.19 4.86
N ALA A 71 1.64 -0.09 4.79
CA ALA A 71 2.31 1.19 4.60
C ALA A 71 1.95 1.81 3.24
N PRO A 72 1.89 3.16 3.14
CA PRO A 72 1.71 3.83 1.86
C PRO A 72 2.80 3.44 0.85
N CYS A 73 2.42 3.18 -0.41
CA CYS A 73 3.37 3.01 -1.50
C CYS A 73 3.75 4.40 -2.04
N VAL A 74 4.97 4.85 -1.77
CA VAL A 74 5.47 6.18 -2.14
C VAL A 74 6.31 6.07 -3.41
N ILE A 75 5.90 6.76 -4.47
CA ILE A 75 6.54 6.70 -5.78
C ILE A 75 6.74 8.13 -6.31
N GLY A 76 7.93 8.67 -6.08
CA GLY A 76 8.19 10.09 -6.31
C GLY A 76 7.24 10.95 -5.46
N ASN A 77 6.44 11.80 -6.13
CA ASN A 77 5.43 12.62 -5.48
C ASN A 77 4.07 11.93 -5.34
N ASP A 78 3.85 10.79 -6.01
CA ASP A 78 2.60 10.04 -5.92
C ASP A 78 2.65 9.10 -4.71
N ILE A 79 1.52 9.00 -4.00
CA ILE A 79 1.35 8.19 -2.80
C ILE A 79 0.09 7.36 -2.98
N PHE A 80 0.24 6.05 -2.98
CA PHE A 80 -0.86 5.11 -3.11
C PHE A 80 -1.18 4.47 -1.76
N ILE A 81 -2.46 4.48 -1.42
CA ILE A 81 -2.99 3.85 -0.22
C ILE A 81 -3.81 2.65 -0.67
N VAL A 82 -3.28 1.46 -0.45
CA VAL A 82 -4.01 0.21 -0.70
C VAL A 82 -5.10 0.01 0.36
N PRO A 83 -6.21 -0.65 0.01
CA PRO A 83 -7.15 -1.15 1.02
C PRO A 83 -6.41 -2.15 1.90
N GLY A 84 -6.43 -1.95 3.22
CA GLY A 84 -5.70 -2.80 4.15
C GLY A 84 -6.08 -4.28 4.00
N TRP A 85 -5.12 -5.17 4.24
CA TRP A 85 -5.33 -6.62 4.22
C TRP A 85 -6.49 -7.02 5.14
N GLY A 86 -7.57 -7.58 4.59
CA GLY A 86 -8.76 -7.97 5.37
C GLY A 86 -9.70 -6.81 5.77
N GLY A 87 -9.49 -5.60 5.25
CA GLY A 87 -10.38 -4.46 5.50
C GLY A 87 -11.74 -4.57 4.78
N SER A 88 -12.75 -3.86 5.28
CA SER A 88 -14.10 -3.78 4.69
C SER A 88 -14.18 -2.91 3.42
N ASN A 89 -13.05 -2.40 2.92
CA ASN A 89 -12.98 -1.60 1.71
C ASN A 89 -12.06 -2.23 0.68
N ASN A 90 -12.29 -1.94 -0.58
CA ASN A 90 -11.53 -2.40 -1.73
C ASN A 90 -11.06 -1.22 -2.60
N VAL A 91 -10.96 -0.02 -2.02
CA VAL A 91 -10.67 1.21 -2.77
C VAL A 91 -9.19 1.56 -2.64
N LEU A 92 -8.46 1.45 -3.75
CA LEU A 92 -7.14 2.05 -3.91
C LEU A 92 -7.30 3.55 -4.03
N LYS A 93 -6.57 4.33 -3.22
CA LYS A 93 -6.54 5.80 -3.32
C LYS A 93 -5.19 6.29 -3.76
N LYS A 94 -5.19 7.29 -4.64
CA LYS A 94 -3.99 8.01 -5.08
C LYS A 94 -4.02 9.43 -4.55
N TYR A 95 -2.93 9.83 -3.90
CA TYR A 95 -2.62 11.21 -3.53
C TYR A 95 -1.34 11.65 -4.24
N SER A 96 -1.15 12.96 -4.38
CA SER A 96 0.12 13.53 -4.79
C SER A 96 0.55 14.62 -3.82
N ARG A 97 1.85 14.77 -3.62
CA ARG A 97 2.45 15.92 -2.93
C ARG A 97 2.42 17.12 -3.87
N ILE A 98 1.61 18.12 -3.56
CA ILE A 98 1.47 19.36 -4.33
C ILE A 98 1.60 20.53 -3.34
N ASN A 99 2.63 21.35 -3.50
CA ASN A 99 2.90 22.53 -2.66
C ASN A 99 2.84 22.19 -1.15
N GLY A 100 3.56 21.15 -0.73
CA GLY A 100 3.63 20.70 0.66
C GLY A 100 2.35 20.07 1.22
N LYS A 101 1.37 19.74 0.38
CA LYS A 101 0.10 19.14 0.79
C LYS A 101 -0.18 17.81 0.08
N LEU A 102 -0.92 16.93 0.75
CA LEU A 102 -1.46 15.71 0.16
C LEU A 102 -2.78 16.03 -0.54
N VAL A 103 -2.80 15.92 -1.87
CA VAL A 103 -3.99 16.20 -2.68
C VAL A 103 -4.47 14.92 -3.34
N LYS A 104 -5.72 14.51 -3.05
CA LYS A 104 -6.33 13.33 -3.66
C LYS A 104 -6.43 13.52 -5.18
N GLN A 105 -5.84 12.61 -5.94
CA GLN A 105 -5.87 12.64 -7.40
C GLN A 105 -6.91 11.70 -7.99
N GLY A 106 -7.29 10.66 -7.25
CA GLY A 106 -8.31 9.72 -7.71
C GLY A 106 -8.34 8.45 -6.88
N GLU A 107 -9.20 7.54 -7.31
CA GLU A 107 -9.37 6.24 -6.68
C GLU A 107 -9.77 5.19 -7.71
N TYR A 108 -9.52 3.93 -7.39
CA TYR A 108 -9.92 2.78 -8.17
C TYR A 108 -10.49 1.70 -7.25
N THR A 109 -11.67 1.19 -7.58
CA THR A 109 -12.29 0.07 -6.86
C THR A 109 -11.70 -1.23 -7.38
N LEU A 110 -10.92 -1.89 -6.52
CA LEU A 110 -10.35 -3.20 -6.78
C LEU A 110 -11.44 -4.29 -6.70
N PRO A 111 -11.21 -5.47 -7.29
CA PRO A 111 -12.07 -6.62 -7.06
C PRO A 111 -12.27 -6.90 -5.56
N GLU A 112 -13.42 -7.45 -5.21
CA GLU A 112 -13.67 -7.90 -3.83
C GLU A 112 -12.60 -8.93 -3.41
N ASN A 113 -12.26 -8.92 -2.12
CA ASN A 113 -11.23 -9.79 -1.56
C ASN A 113 -9.87 -9.68 -2.25
N ALA A 114 -9.53 -8.57 -2.90
CA ALA A 114 -8.24 -8.42 -3.59
C ALA A 114 -7.01 -8.55 -2.67
N ALA A 115 -7.12 -8.16 -1.40
CA ALA A 115 -6.00 -8.03 -0.48
C ALA A 115 -4.80 -7.35 -1.16
N ALA A 116 -5.04 -6.12 -1.66
CA ALA A 116 -4.02 -5.40 -2.40
C ALA A 116 -2.81 -5.11 -1.51
N SER A 117 -1.65 -5.52 -1.97
CA SER A 117 -0.43 -5.59 -1.16
C SER A 117 0.54 -4.45 -1.48
N ASN A 118 0.77 -4.20 -2.77
CA ASN A 118 1.77 -3.24 -3.21
C ASN A 118 1.35 -2.56 -4.52
N VAL A 119 1.92 -1.36 -4.76
CA VAL A 119 1.79 -0.61 -6.01
C VAL A 119 3.17 -0.19 -6.50
N VAL A 120 3.46 -0.41 -7.78
CA VAL A 120 4.64 0.14 -8.48
C VAL A 120 4.21 0.76 -9.81
N THR A 121 4.94 1.76 -10.30
CA THR A 121 4.57 2.47 -11.53
C THR A 121 5.67 2.47 -12.58
N LYS A 122 5.28 2.52 -13.84
CA LYS A 122 6.15 2.81 -14.98
C LYS A 122 5.42 3.67 -16.00
N GLY A 123 5.95 4.87 -16.24
CA GLY A 123 5.25 5.87 -17.05
C GLY A 123 3.89 6.19 -16.45
N ASP A 124 2.83 6.02 -17.24
CA ASP A 124 1.44 6.29 -16.81
C ASP A 124 0.73 5.04 -16.26
N ILE A 125 1.44 3.92 -16.14
CA ILE A 125 0.90 2.62 -15.70
C ILE A 125 1.28 2.35 -14.26
N ALA A 126 0.32 1.86 -13.48
CA ALA A 126 0.53 1.26 -12.16
C ALA A 126 0.17 -0.22 -12.18
N TYR A 127 0.99 -1.02 -11.51
CA TYR A 127 0.77 -2.43 -11.23
C TYR A 127 0.42 -2.59 -9.76
N ILE A 128 -0.66 -3.31 -9.46
CA ILE A 128 -1.15 -3.55 -8.11
C ILE A 128 -1.22 -5.06 -7.88
N SER A 129 -0.48 -5.57 -6.90
CA SER A 129 -0.53 -6.97 -6.52
C SER A 129 -1.77 -7.26 -5.67
N CYS A 130 -2.50 -8.32 -5.99
CA CYS A 130 -3.70 -8.75 -5.28
C CYS A 130 -3.48 -10.14 -4.68
N ALA A 131 -3.07 -10.18 -3.41
CA ALA A 131 -2.53 -11.38 -2.79
C ALA A 131 -3.54 -12.53 -2.77
N PHE A 132 -4.80 -12.27 -2.48
CA PHE A 132 -5.81 -13.32 -2.34
C PHE A 132 -6.44 -13.78 -3.67
N LEU A 133 -6.02 -13.18 -4.80
CA LEU A 133 -6.61 -13.47 -6.11
C LEU A 133 -5.63 -14.11 -7.09
N GLY A 134 -4.34 -14.20 -6.77
CA GLY A 134 -3.34 -14.64 -7.74
C GLY A 134 -3.29 -13.75 -8.98
N LYS A 135 -3.47 -12.43 -8.81
CA LYS A 135 -3.56 -11.47 -9.91
C LYS A 135 -2.74 -10.21 -9.66
N ILE A 136 -2.36 -9.57 -10.77
CA ILE A 136 -1.84 -8.20 -10.77
C ILE A 136 -2.78 -7.33 -11.61
N ILE A 137 -3.37 -6.32 -10.98
CA ILE A 137 -4.22 -5.34 -11.65
C ILE A 137 -3.34 -4.26 -12.24
N VAL A 138 -3.55 -3.94 -13.51
CA VAL A 138 -2.82 -2.89 -14.24
C VAL A 138 -3.78 -1.76 -14.55
N ILE A 139 -3.49 -0.56 -14.05
CA ILE A 139 -4.30 0.64 -14.31
C ILE A 139 -3.46 1.75 -14.92
N ASN A 140 -4.11 2.68 -15.61
CA ASN A 140 -3.51 3.99 -15.88
C ASN A 140 -3.70 4.88 -14.63
N HIS A 141 -2.64 5.21 -13.91
CA HIS A 141 -2.73 5.92 -12.62
C HIS A 141 -2.90 7.45 -12.75
N LYS A 142 -3.00 7.97 -13.97
CA LYS A 142 -3.45 9.36 -14.21
C LYS A 142 -4.96 9.45 -14.34
N THR A 143 -5.59 8.43 -14.92
CA THR A 143 -7.04 8.37 -15.16
C THR A 143 -7.79 7.45 -14.19
N MET A 144 -7.06 6.64 -13.42
CA MET A 144 -7.56 5.58 -12.55
C MET A 144 -8.45 4.57 -13.28
N LYS A 145 -8.11 4.25 -14.54
CA LYS A 145 -8.86 3.28 -15.36
C LYS A 145 -8.09 1.98 -15.50
N LEU A 146 -8.82 0.85 -15.47
CA LEU A 146 -8.28 -0.47 -15.76
C LEU A 146 -7.66 -0.50 -17.16
N VAL A 147 -6.50 -1.11 -17.26
CA VAL A 147 -5.81 -1.41 -18.52
C VAL A 147 -5.83 -2.90 -18.78
N LYS A 148 -5.47 -3.72 -17.78
CA LYS A 148 -5.41 -5.18 -17.90
C LYS A 148 -5.41 -5.84 -16.52
N GLU A 149 -5.81 -7.11 -16.47
CA GLU A 149 -5.48 -8.02 -15.37
C GLU A 149 -4.45 -9.05 -15.85
N ILE A 150 -3.39 -9.24 -15.07
CA ILE A 150 -2.41 -10.31 -15.30
C ILE A 150 -2.76 -11.43 -14.33
N ASP A 151 -3.21 -12.55 -14.89
CA ASP A 151 -3.49 -13.78 -14.14
C ASP A 151 -2.20 -14.57 -13.97
N ILE A 152 -1.88 -14.89 -12.72
CA ILE A 152 -0.71 -15.69 -12.34
C ILE A 152 -1.09 -16.90 -11.47
N THR A 153 -2.38 -17.25 -11.37
CA THR A 153 -2.89 -18.37 -10.56
C THR A 153 -2.20 -19.70 -10.88
N SER A 154 -1.80 -19.91 -12.14
CA SER A 154 -1.03 -21.10 -12.57
C SER A 154 0.34 -21.26 -11.90
N TYR A 155 0.87 -20.22 -11.25
CA TYR A 155 2.11 -20.29 -10.47
C TYR A 155 1.88 -20.69 -9.01
N GLY A 156 0.62 -20.73 -8.54
CA GLY A 156 0.29 -21.12 -7.17
C GLY A 156 0.57 -22.59 -6.88
N VAL A 157 1.26 -22.84 -5.77
CA VAL A 157 1.56 -24.19 -5.25
C VAL A 157 0.42 -24.64 -4.35
N GLY A 158 -0.23 -25.75 -4.70
CA GLY A 158 -1.24 -26.41 -3.86
C GLY A 158 -2.68 -25.88 -4.00
N ASP A 159 -2.88 -24.57 -4.08
CA ASP A 159 -4.22 -23.95 -4.03
C ASP A 159 -4.54 -22.97 -5.18
N GLN A 160 -3.69 -22.92 -6.21
CA GLN A 160 -3.79 -22.00 -7.35
C GLN A 160 -3.74 -20.51 -6.97
N ASN A 161 -3.18 -20.17 -5.81
CA ASN A 161 -2.85 -18.80 -5.45
C ASN A 161 -1.35 -18.68 -5.14
N PRO A 162 -0.59 -17.89 -5.91
CA PRO A 162 0.81 -17.63 -5.59
C PRO A 162 1.01 -16.52 -4.54
N ASP A 163 -0.06 -15.85 -4.11
CA ASP A 163 -0.01 -14.71 -3.18
C ASP A 163 0.98 -13.61 -3.60
N PRO A 164 0.71 -12.93 -4.73
CA PRO A 164 1.59 -11.85 -5.17
C PRO A 164 1.67 -10.76 -4.09
N SER A 165 2.89 -10.45 -3.68
CA SER A 165 3.19 -9.55 -2.57
C SER A 165 3.91 -8.29 -3.05
N ALA A 166 5.04 -7.91 -2.45
CA ALA A 166 5.75 -6.70 -2.84
C ALA A 166 6.41 -6.88 -4.21
N MET A 167 6.44 -5.78 -4.97
CA MET A 167 6.93 -5.74 -6.33
C MET A 167 7.98 -4.66 -6.50
N LEU A 168 8.77 -4.80 -7.56
CA LEU A 168 9.74 -3.78 -7.99
C LEU A 168 9.81 -3.77 -9.52
N ILE A 169 9.94 -2.58 -10.10
CA ILE A 169 10.25 -2.44 -11.52
C ILE A 169 11.72 -2.08 -11.69
N ARG A 170 12.42 -2.84 -12.55
CA ARG A 170 13.75 -2.50 -13.06
C ARG A 170 13.75 -2.58 -14.58
N ASP A 171 14.01 -1.45 -15.22
CA ASP A 171 13.97 -1.29 -16.67
C ASP A 171 12.62 -1.74 -17.28
N ASN A 172 12.60 -2.84 -18.03
CA ASN A 172 11.41 -3.42 -18.65
C ASN A 172 10.79 -4.60 -17.88
N HIS A 173 11.25 -4.87 -16.67
CA HIS A 173 10.88 -6.04 -15.90
C HIS A 173 10.18 -5.66 -14.59
N LEU A 174 9.02 -6.26 -14.35
CA LEU A 174 8.33 -6.26 -13.07
C LEU A 174 8.69 -7.54 -12.32
N PHE A 175 9.32 -7.40 -11.16
CA PHE A 175 9.64 -8.48 -10.24
C PHE A 175 8.53 -8.55 -9.20
N VAL A 176 7.95 -9.74 -9.00
CA VAL A 176 6.83 -9.95 -8.09
C VAL A 176 7.19 -11.10 -7.15
N GLY A 177 7.33 -10.79 -5.86
CA GLY A 177 7.47 -11.82 -4.84
C GLY A 177 6.17 -12.62 -4.72
N LEU A 178 6.29 -13.94 -4.61
CA LEU A 178 5.18 -14.86 -4.41
C LEU A 178 5.29 -15.46 -3.01
N THR A 179 4.35 -15.12 -2.12
CA THR A 179 4.42 -15.55 -0.71
C THR A 179 3.99 -17.00 -0.52
N GLN A 180 3.26 -17.58 -1.47
CA GLN A 180 2.91 -19.02 -1.51
C GLN A 180 2.38 -19.57 -0.18
N MET A 181 1.43 -18.86 0.42
CA MET A 181 0.75 -19.34 1.61
C MET A 181 -0.29 -20.39 1.23
N VAL A 182 -0.35 -21.48 2.00
CA VAL A 182 -1.32 -22.56 1.76
C VAL A 182 -2.12 -22.79 3.03
N GLY A 183 -3.45 -22.68 2.94
CA GLY A 183 -4.35 -22.98 4.04
C GLY A 183 -4.24 -22.04 5.26
N GLY A 184 -3.73 -20.82 5.08
CA GLY A 184 -3.59 -19.82 6.14
C GLY A 184 -2.42 -18.88 5.89
N PHE A 185 -1.65 -18.58 6.93
CA PHE A 185 -0.43 -17.76 6.85
C PHE A 185 0.86 -18.60 6.81
N LEU A 186 0.75 -19.90 6.54
CA LEU A 186 1.89 -20.82 6.51
C LEU A 186 2.32 -21.09 5.08
N PRO A 187 3.62 -21.26 4.81
CA PRO A 187 4.10 -21.68 3.49
C PRO A 187 3.67 -23.11 3.16
N ALA A 188 3.69 -23.46 1.88
CA ALA A 188 3.51 -24.83 1.42
C ALA A 188 4.48 -25.81 2.15
N PRO A 189 3.99 -26.76 2.97
CA PRO A 189 4.85 -27.62 3.79
C PRO A 189 5.82 -28.48 2.97
N GLU A 190 5.37 -28.91 1.80
CA GLU A 190 6.15 -29.70 0.85
C GLU A 190 7.19 -28.90 0.07
N ARG A 191 7.17 -27.56 0.17
CA ARG A 191 8.03 -26.68 -0.64
C ARG A 191 8.43 -25.40 0.10
N VAL A 192 9.55 -25.51 0.83
CA VAL A 192 10.24 -24.36 1.43
C VAL A 192 11.10 -23.69 0.36
N ALA A 193 10.56 -22.67 -0.31
CA ALA A 193 11.28 -21.91 -1.32
C ALA A 193 10.76 -20.48 -1.44
N CYS A 194 11.62 -19.58 -1.90
CA CYS A 194 11.28 -18.20 -2.21
C CYS A 194 11.16 -18.01 -3.73
N ASP A 195 9.97 -17.63 -4.21
CA ASP A 195 9.70 -17.45 -5.64
C ASP A 195 9.50 -16.00 -6.05
N VAL A 196 10.11 -15.63 -7.17
CA VAL A 196 9.87 -14.34 -7.82
C VAL A 196 9.55 -14.58 -9.28
N ILE A 197 8.38 -14.14 -9.72
CA ILE A 197 8.08 -14.09 -11.15
C ILE A 197 8.58 -12.77 -11.74
N ILE A 198 9.01 -12.84 -13.00
CA ILE A 198 9.48 -11.70 -13.76
C ILE A 198 8.52 -11.52 -14.93
N ILE A 199 7.88 -10.36 -15.00
CA ILE A 199 6.92 -9.99 -16.03
C ILE A 199 7.54 -8.92 -16.93
N ASN A 200 7.42 -9.09 -18.24
CA ASN A 200 7.78 -8.04 -19.19
C ASN A 200 6.70 -6.95 -19.19
N THR A 201 7.08 -5.72 -18.85
CA THR A 201 6.16 -4.56 -18.75
C THR A 201 5.65 -4.04 -20.10
N GLU A 202 6.28 -4.39 -21.22
CA GLU A 202 5.86 -3.96 -22.57
C GLU A 202 4.65 -4.76 -23.07
N ASN A 203 4.60 -6.06 -22.76
CA ASN A 203 3.53 -6.96 -23.22
C ASN A 203 2.72 -7.60 -22.08
N ASN A 204 3.10 -7.35 -20.83
CA ASN A 204 2.49 -7.88 -19.61
C ASN A 204 2.41 -9.42 -19.61
N GLN A 205 3.47 -10.08 -20.06
CA GLN A 205 3.61 -11.53 -20.04
C GLN A 205 4.66 -11.96 -19.01
N VAL A 206 4.38 -13.04 -18.28
CA VAL A 206 5.38 -13.67 -17.41
C VAL A 206 6.49 -14.25 -18.30
N MET A 207 7.73 -13.88 -18.01
CA MET A 207 8.91 -14.36 -18.73
C MET A 207 9.47 -15.62 -18.10
N LYS A 208 9.59 -15.62 -16.77
CA LYS A 208 10.11 -16.73 -15.98
C LYS A 208 9.79 -16.56 -14.50
N MET A 209 9.92 -17.65 -13.77
CA MET A 209 10.02 -17.66 -12.32
C MET A 209 11.47 -17.97 -11.93
N ILE A 210 12.00 -17.25 -10.95
CA ILE A 210 13.23 -17.61 -10.27
C ILE A 210 12.88 -18.11 -8.87
N THR A 211 13.60 -19.12 -8.42
CA THR A 211 13.33 -19.83 -7.17
C THR A 211 14.63 -19.97 -6.39
N ASP A 212 14.61 -19.60 -5.13
CA ASP A 212 15.61 -20.02 -4.15
C ASP A 212 15.02 -21.09 -3.24
N SER A 213 15.53 -22.32 -3.37
CA SER A 213 15.14 -23.48 -2.56
C SER A 213 16.25 -23.93 -1.60
N THR A 214 17.27 -23.09 -1.39
CA THR A 214 18.49 -23.47 -0.64
C THR A 214 18.68 -22.70 0.66
N SER A 215 18.10 -21.50 0.77
CA SER A 215 18.19 -20.68 2.00
C SER A 215 17.41 -21.22 3.19
N GLY A 216 16.43 -22.11 2.97
CA GLY A 216 15.50 -22.55 4.01
C GLY A 216 14.42 -21.51 4.35
N LEU A 217 14.28 -20.46 3.53
CA LEU A 217 13.25 -19.44 3.63
C LEU A 217 12.10 -19.74 2.65
N SER A 218 10.89 -19.28 2.96
CA SER A 218 9.69 -19.63 2.21
C SER A 218 8.90 -18.44 1.67
N THR A 219 9.23 -17.23 2.11
CA THR A 219 8.49 -16.02 1.76
C THR A 219 9.47 -14.95 1.25
N PRO A 220 9.50 -14.65 -0.05
CA PRO A 220 10.47 -13.71 -0.61
C PRO A 220 10.16 -12.27 -0.22
N THR A 221 8.89 -11.87 -0.11
CA THR A 221 8.55 -10.50 0.29
C THR A 221 7.36 -10.48 1.23
N ARG A 222 7.18 -9.36 1.94
CA ARG A 222 6.08 -9.15 2.88
C ARG A 222 4.93 -8.41 2.19
N PRO A 223 3.72 -8.99 2.10
CA PRO A 223 2.56 -8.36 1.44
C PRO A 223 2.23 -6.95 1.93
N ILE A 224 2.46 -6.67 3.21
CA ILE A 224 2.11 -5.38 3.83
C ILE A 224 3.27 -4.39 3.95
N ASP A 225 4.45 -4.74 3.44
CA ASP A 225 5.63 -3.89 3.45
C ASP A 225 6.17 -3.70 2.02
N PRO A 226 5.89 -2.55 1.38
CA PRO A 226 6.34 -2.29 0.02
C PRO A 226 7.87 -2.21 -0.12
N ASN A 227 8.61 -2.07 0.98
CA ASN A 227 10.08 -1.98 0.98
C ASN A 227 10.76 -3.31 1.28
N SER A 228 10.01 -4.42 1.38
CA SER A 228 10.57 -5.77 1.51
C SER A 228 11.26 -6.28 0.22
N ILE A 229 11.15 -5.52 -0.87
CA ILE A 229 11.98 -5.60 -2.08
C ILE A 229 12.44 -4.19 -2.44
N PHE A 230 13.73 -4.01 -2.70
CA PHE A 230 14.32 -2.70 -2.99
C PHE A 230 15.52 -2.83 -3.94
N MET A 231 16.00 -1.68 -4.42
CA MET A 231 17.08 -1.60 -5.40
C MET A 231 18.11 -0.56 -4.95
N ASP A 232 19.39 -0.88 -5.11
CA ASP A 232 20.48 0.07 -4.85
C ASP A 232 20.79 0.96 -6.08
N GLU A 233 21.79 1.83 -5.95
CA GLU A 233 22.28 2.69 -7.02
C GLU A 233 22.89 1.95 -8.21
N ASN A 234 23.35 0.71 -8.02
CA ASN A 234 23.91 -0.15 -9.07
C ASN A 234 22.84 -0.93 -9.82
N LYS A 235 21.58 -0.78 -9.43
CA LYS A 235 20.41 -1.53 -9.92
C LYS A 235 20.39 -3.01 -9.50
N ASP A 236 21.09 -3.34 -8.43
CA ASP A 236 20.99 -4.64 -7.79
C ASP A 236 19.73 -4.69 -6.93
N ILE A 237 18.99 -5.80 -7.05
CA ILE A 237 17.71 -6.01 -6.36
C ILE A 237 17.96 -6.82 -5.10
N TYR A 238 17.49 -6.31 -3.98
CA TYR A 238 17.56 -6.93 -2.67
C TYR A 238 16.16 -7.30 -2.21
N ILE A 239 16.04 -8.47 -1.60
CA ILE A 239 14.77 -9.07 -1.21
C ILE A 239 14.91 -9.55 0.25
N SER A 240 14.01 -9.06 1.11
CA SER A 240 13.96 -9.43 2.52
C SER A 240 13.11 -10.69 2.71
N CYS A 241 13.73 -11.85 2.53
CA CYS A 241 13.07 -13.15 2.66
C CYS A 241 12.79 -13.53 4.14
N LEU A 242 11.68 -14.22 4.38
CA LEU A 242 11.19 -14.64 5.69
C LEU A 242 11.01 -16.17 5.75
N GLY A 243 11.17 -16.74 6.94
CA GLY A 243 11.08 -18.19 7.16
C GLY A 243 9.65 -18.72 7.12
N SER A 244 8.72 -18.06 7.81
CA SER A 244 7.27 -18.30 7.83
C SER A 244 6.61 -17.14 8.61
N TRP A 245 5.29 -16.99 8.48
CA TRP A 245 4.50 -16.21 9.42
C TRP A 245 4.03 -17.13 10.55
N GLY A 246 4.32 -16.80 11.81
CA GLY A 246 4.01 -17.64 12.96
C GLY A 246 4.50 -17.04 14.27
#